data_AF-E2C4X9-F1
#
_entry.id   AF-E2C4X9-F1
#
_cell.length_a   1.000
_cell.length_b   1.000
_cell.length_c   1.000
_cell.angle_alpha   90.00
_cell.angle_beta   90.00
_cell.angle_gamma   90.00
#
_symmetry.space_group_name_H-M   'P 1'
#
loop_
_entity.id
_entity.type
_entity.pdbx_description
1 polymer ?
#
loop_
_entity_poly.entity_id
_entity_poly.type
_entity_poly.pdbx_seq_one_letter_code
_entity_poly.pdbx_strand_id
1 'polypeptide(L)'
;CKNDPDKFCYICGEYVPQKQKVPITQNIKTCYFQYFNIEIKNLDKPWVPHTICTICTTCYQGLRYWLKGKRSGMRFGIPMIWREPNDHITSCYFCSCQITVSNARNKKNISYITLSCATRP
;
A
#
# COMPACT_ATOMS: atom_id res chain seq x y z
N CYS A 1 -7.83 -4.02 -15.06
CA CYS A 1 -7.79 -2.77 -14.26
C CYS A 1 -7.35 -1.57 -15.10
N LYS A 2 -7.90 -0.37 -14.84
CA LYS A 2 -7.46 0.92 -15.42
C LYS A 2 -6.07 1.35 -14.96
N ASN A 3 -5.75 1.09 -13.70
CA ASN A 3 -4.43 1.33 -13.12
C ASN A 3 -3.78 0.00 -12.75
N ASP A 4 -2.48 -0.08 -13.00
CA ASP A 4 -1.63 -1.17 -12.55
C ASP A 4 -1.51 -1.14 -11.00
N PRO A 5 -1.81 -2.26 -10.29
CA PRO A 5 -1.66 -2.36 -8.84
C PRO A 5 -0.27 -2.00 -8.32
N ASP A 6 0.80 -2.25 -9.10
CA ASP A 6 2.17 -1.93 -8.71
C ASP A 6 2.49 -0.43 -8.79
N LYS A 7 1.53 0.40 -9.21
CA LYS A 7 1.59 1.85 -9.01
C LYS A 7 1.21 2.26 -7.60
N PHE A 8 0.79 1.34 -6.74
CA PHE A 8 0.34 1.59 -5.38
C PHE A 8 1.21 0.86 -4.36
N CYS A 9 1.18 1.35 -3.12
CA CYS A 9 1.86 0.71 -1.98
C CYS A 9 0.95 -0.32 -1.32
N TYR A 10 1.46 -1.53 -1.08
CA TYR A 10 0.74 -2.56 -0.34
C TYR A 10 0.35 -2.11 1.08
N ILE A 11 1.21 -1.34 1.76
CA ILE A 11 1.06 -1.01 3.19
C ILE A 11 0.08 0.16 3.42
N CYS A 12 0.12 1.21 2.59
CA CYS A 12 -0.75 2.39 2.77
C CYS A 12 -1.82 2.57 1.69
N GLY A 13 -1.79 1.77 0.62
CA GLY A 13 -2.72 1.90 -0.51
C GLY A 13 -2.54 3.15 -1.36
N GLU A 14 -1.51 3.97 -1.11
CA GLU A 14 -1.30 5.22 -1.86
C GLU A 14 -0.50 5.01 -3.14
N TYR A 15 -0.67 5.92 -4.10
CA TYR A 15 0.13 5.95 -5.33
C TYR A 15 1.62 6.18 -5.05
N VAL A 16 2.47 5.48 -5.80
CA VAL A 16 3.93 5.51 -5.64
C VAL A 16 4.63 5.73 -6.98
N PRO A 17 5.39 6.83 -7.13
CA PRO A 17 6.26 7.04 -8.28
C PRO A 17 7.29 5.91 -8.43
N GLN A 18 7.64 5.57 -9.67
CA GLN A 18 8.55 4.46 -9.98
C GLN A 18 9.88 4.50 -9.20
N LYS A 19 10.45 5.69 -9.01
CA LYS A 19 11.71 5.89 -8.28
C LYS A 19 11.60 5.76 -6.75
N GLN A 20 10.38 5.64 -6.23
CA GLN A 20 10.07 5.68 -4.79
C GLN A 20 9.38 4.41 -4.30
N LYS A 21 9.45 3.31 -5.07
CA LYS A 21 8.92 2.01 -4.69
C LYS A 21 10.00 0.94 -4.71
N VAL A 22 9.83 -0.07 -3.86
CA VAL A 22 10.67 -1.28 -3.81
C VAL A 22 9.78 -2.52 -3.79
N PRO A 23 10.26 -3.67 -4.29
CA PRO A 23 9.54 -4.92 -4.18
C PRO A 23 9.41 -5.38 -2.73
N ILE A 24 8.38 -6.18 -2.44
CA ILE A 24 8.20 -6.79 -1.12
C ILE A 24 9.18 -7.95 -0.94
N THR A 25 10.21 -7.74 -0.12
CA THR A 25 11.22 -8.76 0.23
C THR A 25 10.85 -9.53 1.49
N GLN A 26 11.55 -10.62 1.79
CA GLN A 26 11.34 -11.39 3.03
C GLN A 26 11.53 -10.54 4.29
N ASN A 27 12.53 -9.65 4.31
CA ASN A 27 12.76 -8.74 5.43
C ASN A 27 11.56 -7.81 5.66
N ILE A 28 10.92 -7.33 4.58
CA ILE A 28 9.72 -6.50 4.67
C ILE A 28 8.55 -7.31 5.24
N LYS A 29 8.36 -8.56 4.79
CA LYS A 29 7.33 -9.46 5.33
C LYS A 29 7.49 -9.67 6.84
N THR A 30 8.72 -9.96 7.29
CA THR A 30 9.02 -10.15 8.72
C THR A 30 8.73 -8.88 9.53
N CYS A 31 9.20 -7.71 9.07
CA CYS A 31 8.94 -6.45 9.78
C CYS A 31 7.44 -6.13 9.85
N TYR A 32 6.72 -6.37 8.75
CA TYR A 32 5.28 -6.16 8.68
C TYR A 32 4.53 -7.07 9.66
N PHE A 33 4.89 -8.37 9.71
CA PHE A 33 4.32 -9.32 10.64
C PHE A 33 4.60 -8.95 12.10
N GLN A 34 5.84 -8.56 12.43
CA GLN A 34 6.18 -8.14 13.80
C GLN A 34 5.38 -6.93 14.28
N TYR A 35 5.04 -6.01 13.37
CA TYR A 35 4.29 -4.80 13.70
C TYR A 35 2.77 -5.02 13.76
N PHE A 36 2.19 -5.66 12.72
CA PHE A 36 0.74 -5.83 12.60
C PHE A 36 0.22 -7.17 13.12
N ASN A 37 1.11 -8.11 13.42
CA ASN A 37 0.79 -9.51 13.73
C ASN A 37 -0.06 -10.19 12.64
N ILE A 38 0.14 -9.79 11.38
CA ILE A 38 -0.59 -10.27 10.21
C ILE A 38 0.42 -10.53 9.09
N GLU A 39 0.29 -11.67 8.41
CA GLU A 39 1.14 -11.99 7.27
C GLU A 39 0.70 -11.23 6.01
N ILE A 40 1.68 -10.86 5.18
CA ILE A 40 1.41 -10.37 3.82
C ILE A 40 0.90 -11.55 2.98
N LYS A 41 -0.32 -11.42 2.45
CA LYS A 41 -1.00 -12.46 1.66
C LYS A 41 -1.19 -12.04 0.20
N ASN A 42 -1.50 -13.02 -0.64
CA ASN A 42 -1.97 -12.86 -2.02
C ASN A 42 -0.95 -12.20 -2.97
N LEU A 43 0.35 -12.32 -2.69
CA LEU A 43 1.43 -11.82 -3.57
C LEU A 43 1.62 -12.66 -4.84
N ASP A 44 0.90 -13.77 -4.98
CA ASP A 44 0.76 -14.55 -6.21
C ASP A 44 -0.37 -14.02 -7.11
N LYS A 45 -1.18 -13.06 -6.61
CA LYS A 45 -2.37 -12.58 -7.28
C LYS A 45 -2.12 -11.24 -7.99
N PRO A 46 -2.61 -11.08 -9.23
CA PRO A 46 -2.38 -9.87 -10.01
C PRO A 46 -3.18 -8.66 -9.51
N TRP A 47 -4.14 -8.83 -8.60
CA TRP A 47 -4.99 -7.78 -8.05
C TRP A 47 -4.46 -7.18 -6.74
N VAL A 48 -3.22 -7.50 -6.35
CA VAL A 48 -2.55 -6.99 -5.16
C VAL A 48 -1.29 -6.22 -5.55
N PRO A 49 -0.93 -5.14 -4.85
CA PRO A 49 0.36 -4.49 -5.10
C PRO A 49 1.52 -5.35 -4.61
N HIS A 50 2.55 -5.53 -5.45
CA HIS A 50 3.79 -6.25 -5.10
C HIS A 50 4.90 -5.31 -4.63
N THR A 51 4.57 -4.03 -4.48
CA THR A 51 5.52 -2.98 -4.14
C THR A 51 5.09 -2.18 -2.92
N ILE A 52 6.08 -1.58 -2.25
CA ILE A 52 5.87 -0.65 -1.15
C ILE A 52 6.60 0.65 -1.41
N CYS A 53 6.09 1.75 -0.85
CA CYS A 53 6.76 3.03 -0.93
C CYS A 53 7.96 3.12 0.03
N THR A 54 9.10 3.60 -0.49
CA THR A 54 10.35 3.76 0.26
C THR A 54 10.42 5.05 1.06
N ILE A 55 9.72 6.08 0.62
CA ILE A 55 9.76 7.41 1.25
C ILE A 55 8.72 7.60 2.35
N CYS A 56 7.71 6.74 2.40
CA CYS A 56 6.63 6.94 3.34
C CYS A 56 7.09 6.60 4.75
N THR A 57 7.03 7.60 5.63
CA THR A 57 7.33 7.47 7.07
C THR A 57 6.34 6.57 7.80
N THR A 58 5.27 6.13 7.12
CA THR A 58 4.26 5.20 7.60
C THR A 58 4.27 3.87 6.86
N CYS A 59 5.31 3.57 6.07
CA CYS A 59 5.46 2.26 5.42
C CYS A 59 6.86 1.71 5.70
N TYR A 60 7.72 1.62 4.68
CA TYR A 60 9.06 1.07 4.84
C TYR A 60 9.89 1.80 5.90
N GLN A 61 9.97 3.14 5.83
CA GLN A 61 10.74 3.92 6.81
C GLN A 61 10.12 3.84 8.20
N GLY A 62 8.79 3.83 8.29
CA GLY A 62 8.06 3.68 9.55
C GLY A 62 8.39 2.37 10.25
N LEU A 63 8.29 1.25 9.52
CA LEU A 63 8.66 -0.08 10.01
C LEU A 63 10.13 -0.13 10.44
N ARG A 64 11.06 0.41 9.63
CA ARG A 64 12.48 0.43 9.96
C ARG A 64 12.82 1.26 11.19
N TYR A 65 12.14 2.40 11.38
CA TYR A 65 12.37 3.26 12.56
C TYR A 65 11.78 2.67 13.81
N TRP A 66 10.59 2.08 13.72
CA TRP A 66 9.99 1.35 14.83
C TRP A 66 10.85 0.17 15.27
N LEU A 67 11.33 -0.66 14.33
CA LEU A 67 12.18 -1.81 14.63
C LEU A 67 13.51 -1.40 15.32
N LYS A 68 14.04 -0.22 14.99
CA LYS A 68 15.24 0.34 15.62
C LYS A 68 14.96 1.05 16.95
N GLY A 69 13.74 1.03 17.46
CA GLY A 69 13.33 1.76 18.66
C GLY A 69 13.37 3.29 18.51
N LYS A 70 13.53 3.82 17.30
CA LYS A 70 13.59 5.28 17.04
C LYS A 70 12.21 5.94 17.05
N ARG A 71 11.14 5.14 17.07
CA ARG A 71 9.75 5.60 17.07
C ARG A 71 8.89 4.58 17.81
N SER A 72 7.95 5.05 18.63
CA SER A 72 7.08 4.20 19.45
C SER A 72 6.08 3.36 18.63
N GLY A 73 5.66 3.85 17.45
CA GLY A 73 4.75 3.14 16.56
C GLY A 73 4.51 3.90 15.26
N MET A 74 3.94 3.27 14.24
CA MET A 74 3.55 3.91 12.97
C MET A 74 2.38 4.89 13.15
N ARG A 75 1.93 5.56 12.08
CA ARG A 75 0.77 6.48 12.17
C ARG A 75 -0.58 5.76 12.25
N PHE A 76 -0.60 4.46 11.94
CA PHE A 76 -1.77 3.61 12.05
C PHE A 76 -1.37 2.27 12.68
N GLY A 77 -2.31 1.63 13.37
CA GLY A 77 -2.14 0.33 14.01
C GLY A 77 -2.79 -0.83 13.26
N ILE A 78 -3.64 -0.54 12.27
CA ILE A 78 -4.37 -1.53 11.49
C ILE A 78 -3.79 -1.55 10.08
N PRO A 79 -3.51 -2.71 9.47
CA PRO A 79 -2.97 -2.75 8.14
C PRO A 79 -4.02 -2.48 7.05
N MET A 80 -3.54 -2.10 5.87
CA MET A 80 -4.32 -2.16 4.64
C MET A 80 -4.66 -3.62 4.33
N ILE A 81 -5.95 -3.92 4.11
CA ILE A 81 -6.43 -5.26 3.76
C ILE A 81 -6.85 -5.28 2.29
N TRP A 82 -6.26 -6.21 1.53
CA TRP A 82 -6.56 -6.44 0.12
C TRP A 82 -7.39 -7.70 -0.06
N ARG A 83 -8.47 -7.61 -0.83
CA ARG A 83 -9.33 -8.71 -1.25
C ARG A 83 -9.53 -8.63 -2.77
N GLU A 84 -9.93 -9.74 -3.37
CA GLU A 84 -10.21 -9.78 -4.80
C GLU A 84 -11.40 -8.85 -5.13
N PRO A 85 -11.28 -7.97 -6.13
CA PRO A 85 -12.41 -7.19 -6.60
C PRO A 85 -13.37 -8.08 -7.40
N ASN A 86 -14.68 -7.88 -7.22
CA ASN A 86 -15.70 -8.59 -7.99
C ASN A 86 -15.73 -8.14 -9.46
N ASP A 87 -15.35 -6.88 -9.70
CA ASP A 87 -15.40 -6.22 -11.00
C ASP A 87 -14.46 -5.01 -11.03
N HIS A 88 -14.20 -4.48 -12.22
CA HIS A 88 -13.31 -3.33 -12.42
C HIS A 88 -14.00 -1.96 -12.38
N ILE A 89 -15.31 -1.90 -12.16
CA ILE A 89 -16.12 -0.69 -12.26
C ILE A 89 -16.46 -0.14 -10.87
N THR A 90 -17.02 -0.98 -10.01
CA THR A 90 -17.59 -0.62 -8.71
C THR A 90 -16.70 -1.04 -7.55
N SER A 91 -16.05 -2.21 -7.67
CA SER A 91 -15.35 -2.82 -6.55
C SER A 91 -13.84 -2.69 -6.61
N CYS A 92 -13.23 -2.39 -7.76
CA CYS A 92 -11.78 -2.28 -7.90
C CYS A 92 -11.20 -0.95 -7.39
N TYR A 93 -10.42 -1.02 -6.30
CA TYR A 93 -9.71 0.11 -5.69
C TYR A 93 -8.79 0.87 -6.65
N PHE A 94 -8.04 0.15 -7.48
CA PHE A 94 -7.13 0.80 -8.41
C PHE A 94 -7.89 1.57 -9.50
N CYS A 95 -9.04 1.07 -9.94
CA CYS A 95 -9.84 1.72 -10.97
C CYS A 95 -10.57 2.96 -10.45
N SER A 96 -10.96 2.96 -9.17
CA SER A 96 -11.60 4.11 -8.53
C SER A 96 -10.64 5.28 -8.24
N CYS A 97 -9.34 5.00 -8.10
CA CYS A 97 -8.32 6.03 -7.96
C CYS A 97 -8.15 6.84 -9.25
N GLN A 98 -8.57 8.12 -9.21
CA GLN A 98 -8.42 9.06 -10.33
C GLN A 98 -6.99 9.63 -10.38
N ILE A 99 -6.09 8.90 -11.02
CA ILE A 99 -4.69 9.32 -11.20
C ILE A 99 -4.55 10.11 -12.50
N THR A 100 -4.25 11.40 -12.38
CA THR A 100 -3.84 12.28 -13.49
C THR A 100 -2.36 12.64 -13.35
N VAL A 101 -1.73 13.09 -14.44
CA VAL A 101 -0.31 13.49 -14.43
C VAL A 101 -0.04 14.61 -13.40
N SER A 102 -0.99 15.53 -13.23
CA SER A 102 -0.95 16.62 -12.25
C SER A 102 -0.99 16.09 -10.81
N ASN A 103 -1.91 15.20 -10.48
CA ASN A 103 -2.04 14.66 -9.12
C ASN A 103 -1.00 13.57 -8.81
N ALA A 104 -0.41 12.92 -9.82
CA ALA A 104 0.73 12.01 -9.61
C ALA A 104 1.96 12.74 -9.02
N ARG A 105 2.10 14.05 -9.27
CA ARG A 105 3.11 14.90 -8.62
C ARG A 105 2.74 15.25 -7.17
N ASN A 106 1.44 15.36 -6.87
CA ASN A 106 0.92 15.69 -5.54
C ASN A 106 -0.10 14.65 -5.07
N LYS A 107 0.39 13.58 -4.44
CA LYS A 107 -0.39 12.41 -3.99
C LYS A 107 -1.58 12.76 -3.10
N LYS A 108 -1.54 13.89 -2.40
CA LYS A 108 -2.61 14.36 -1.51
C LYS A 108 -3.89 14.72 -2.27
N ASN A 109 -3.78 15.02 -3.56
CA ASN A 109 -4.92 15.36 -4.42
C ASN A 109 -5.57 14.11 -5.05
N ILE A 110 -5.03 12.91 -4.78
CA ILE A 110 -5.62 11.65 -5.24
C ILE A 110 -6.65 11.23 -4.20
N SER A 111 -7.88 11.01 -4.63
CA SER A 111 -8.92 10.44 -3.77
C SER A 111 -8.69 8.94 -3.60
N TYR A 112 -8.57 8.52 -2.35
CA TYR A 112 -8.38 7.13 -1.96
C TYR A 112 -9.58 6.70 -1.12
N ILE A 113 -10.48 5.92 -1.71
CA ILE A 113 -11.73 5.49 -1.06
C ILE A 113 -11.60 4.08 -0.50
N THR A 114 -12.27 3.83 0.62
CA THR A 114 -12.42 2.46 1.14
C THR A 114 -13.46 1.71 0.31
N LEU A 115 -13.13 0.51 -0.14
CA LEU A 115 -14.02 -0.37 -0.92
C LEU A 115 -14.02 -1.78 -0.33
N SER A 116 -14.95 -2.63 -0.76
CA SER A 116 -15.01 -4.04 -0.34
C SER A 116 -13.70 -4.79 -0.62
N CYS A 117 -13.05 -4.51 -1.76
CA CYS A 117 -11.77 -5.12 -2.14
C CYS A 117 -10.55 -4.54 -1.40
N ALA A 118 -10.69 -3.40 -0.71
CA ALA A 118 -9.58 -2.65 -0.16
C ALA A 118 -10.00 -1.84 1.07
N THR A 119 -9.68 -2.37 2.26
CA THR A 119 -9.93 -1.67 3.53
C THR A 119 -8.68 -0.91 3.96
N ARG A 120 -8.80 0.40 4.12
CA ARG A 120 -7.67 1.29 4.45
C ARG A 120 -7.37 1.29 5.96
N PRO A 121 -6.10 1.53 6.36
CA PRO A 121 -5.68 1.77 7.74
C PRO A 121 -6.40 2.92 8.44
#